data_AF-A0A4P6DD19-F1
#
_entry.id   AF-A0A4P6DD19-F1
#
_cell.length_a   1.000
_cell.length_b   1.000
_cell.length_c   1.000
_cell.angle_alpha   90.00
_cell.angle_beta   90.00
_cell.angle_gamma   90.00
#
_symmetry.space_group_name_H-M   'P 1'
#
loop_
_entity.id
_entity.type
_entity.pdbx_description
1 polymer ?
#
loop_
_entity_poly.entity_id
_entity_poly.type
_entity_poly.pdbx_seq_one_letter_code
_entity_poly.pdbx_strand_id
1 'polypeptide(L)'
;RKRIRTFKNHRFVIPKSRYDSIDSYLSIQGDPYNDVPLVMDNNIYNKLRDANIDHLLAQHVAHLFIRDTVSLFSEKVNQAPTDSDHFENIQSTNWQTMRFKVPPPNSPIGWRVEFRPCEIQLTDFENAAFVVFVVLLTRVILSYKLNLLIPISKVDENMTKAQKRSAVREEVFWFRKDITSSGQQASDMPIEHQYGAMTINQIINGKEGVFPGLIPLINSYLSGMDVDTDTHCSIQQYLKLIQRRASGELLTTASWIRQFVRQHPAYKQDSLVNDEVTYDLLKTIDGIQNGSIPCPELIIPSLVSKTQESIPSAMEKVYCGEVNNCCDS
;
A
#
# COMPACT_ATOMS: atom_id res chain seq x y z
N ARG A 1 22.51 -30.41 -23.99
CA ARG A 1 22.02 -29.72 -22.76
C ARG A 1 23.23 -29.24 -21.96
N LYS A 2 23.64 -27.97 -22.09
CA LYS A 2 24.73 -27.40 -21.26
C LYS A 2 24.25 -27.39 -19.81
N ARG A 3 24.97 -28.11 -18.93
CA ARG A 3 24.70 -28.12 -17.49
C ARG A 3 24.95 -26.71 -16.96
N ILE A 4 23.93 -26.10 -16.36
CA ILE A 4 24.06 -24.89 -15.56
C ILE A 4 25.02 -25.25 -14.42
N ARG A 5 26.20 -24.60 -14.39
CA ARG A 5 27.09 -24.69 -13.22
C ARG A 5 26.40 -23.95 -12.09
N THR A 6 26.06 -24.65 -11.01
CA THR A 6 25.61 -24.05 -9.76
C THR A 6 26.72 -23.13 -9.25
N PHE A 7 26.41 -21.85 -9.02
CA PHE A 7 27.33 -20.93 -8.36
C PHE A 7 27.64 -21.48 -6.96
N LYS A 8 28.90 -21.81 -6.70
CA LYS A 8 29.33 -22.47 -5.45
C LYS A 8 29.44 -21.52 -4.26
N ASN A 9 29.49 -20.20 -4.50
CA ASN A 9 29.65 -19.17 -3.49
C ASN A 9 28.57 -18.11 -3.70
N HIS A 10 27.50 -18.15 -2.91
CA HIS A 10 26.54 -17.05 -2.86
C HIS A 10 27.19 -15.87 -2.12
N ARG A 11 27.24 -14.70 -2.77
CA ARG A 11 27.83 -13.47 -2.20
C ARG A 11 27.08 -12.98 -0.96
N PHE A 12 25.78 -13.26 -0.88
CA PHE A 12 24.89 -12.81 0.18
C PHE A 12 24.01 -13.96 0.67
N VAL A 13 23.69 -13.96 1.97
CA VAL A 13 22.59 -14.74 2.55
C VAL A 13 21.41 -13.77 2.70
N ILE A 14 20.37 -13.95 1.89
CA ILE A 14 19.29 -12.96 1.79
C ILE A 14 18.03 -13.50 2.48
N PRO A 15 17.53 -12.84 3.55
CA PRO A 15 16.48 -13.40 4.40
C PRO A 15 15.07 -13.30 3.80
N LYS A 16 14.83 -12.30 2.95
CA LYS A 16 13.53 -12.06 2.33
C LYS A 16 13.55 -12.36 0.84
N SER A 17 12.37 -12.66 0.29
CA SER A 17 12.18 -12.71 -1.16
C SER A 17 12.44 -11.32 -1.77
N ARG A 18 12.69 -11.24 -3.08
CA ARG A 18 12.66 -9.95 -3.79
C ARG A 18 11.25 -9.39 -3.96
N TYR A 19 10.23 -10.21 -3.66
CA TYR A 19 8.84 -9.82 -3.51
C TYR A 19 8.46 -10.01 -2.04
N ASP A 20 8.40 -8.94 -1.25
CA ASP A 20 8.17 -9.00 0.21
C ASP A 20 7.73 -7.64 0.80
N SER A 21 7.70 -7.50 2.12
CA SER A 21 7.59 -6.19 2.79
C SER A 21 8.78 -5.26 2.50
N ILE A 22 8.64 -3.97 2.81
CA ILE A 22 9.77 -3.04 2.82
C ILE A 22 10.84 -3.45 3.86
N ASP A 23 12.10 -3.09 3.59
CA ASP A 23 13.24 -3.46 4.44
C ASP A 23 13.79 -2.32 5.30
N SER A 24 13.51 -1.06 4.94
CA SER A 24 14.00 0.11 5.69
C SER A 24 13.19 1.38 5.39
N TYR A 25 13.22 2.30 6.35
CA TYR A 25 12.82 3.70 6.18
C TYR A 25 13.95 4.51 5.55
N LEU A 26 13.57 5.49 4.74
CA LEU A 26 14.49 6.40 4.03
C LEU A 26 14.68 7.74 4.74
N SER A 27 13.88 8.05 5.76
CA SER A 27 13.91 9.33 6.47
C SER A 27 14.81 9.27 7.70
N ILE A 28 15.44 10.40 8.04
CA ILE A 28 16.26 10.52 9.25
C ILE A 28 15.45 10.18 10.51
N GLN A 29 14.18 10.58 10.57
CA GLN A 29 13.29 10.24 11.68
C GLN A 29 12.97 8.74 11.74
N GLY A 30 13.06 8.04 10.61
CA GLY A 30 12.85 6.60 10.48
C GLY A 30 14.06 5.75 10.84
N ASP A 31 15.27 6.32 10.84
CA ASP A 31 16.51 5.59 11.09
C ASP A 31 16.51 4.79 12.42
N PRO A 32 16.07 5.35 13.56
CA PRO A 32 16.00 4.59 14.82
C PRO A 32 15.03 3.39 14.77
N TYR A 33 14.16 3.33 13.77
CA TYR A 33 13.18 2.25 13.58
C TYR A 33 13.65 1.20 12.56
N ASN A 34 14.81 1.39 11.92
CA ASN A 34 15.46 0.40 11.07
C ASN A 34 16.18 -0.67 11.94
N ASP A 35 15.40 -1.45 12.69
CA ASP A 35 15.88 -2.39 13.69
C ASP A 35 16.16 -3.81 13.16
N VAL A 36 16.02 -4.02 11.85
CA VAL A 36 16.32 -5.28 11.17
C VAL A 36 17.62 -5.14 10.38
N PRO A 37 18.58 -6.08 10.50
CA PRO A 37 19.82 -6.04 9.73
C PRO A 37 19.59 -6.02 8.21
N LEU A 38 20.04 -4.97 7.54
CA LEU A 38 19.91 -4.80 6.09
C LEU A 38 21.12 -5.42 5.36
N VAL A 39 20.89 -6.47 4.57
CA VAL A 39 21.92 -7.04 3.70
C VAL A 39 22.14 -6.10 2.51
N MET A 40 23.35 -5.63 2.27
CA MET A 40 23.63 -4.68 1.19
C MET A 40 24.99 -4.92 0.53
N ASP A 41 25.14 -4.45 -0.70
CA ASP A 41 26.43 -4.40 -1.38
C ASP A 41 27.24 -3.17 -0.92
N ASN A 42 28.23 -3.40 -0.04
CA ASN A 42 29.06 -2.34 0.51
C ASN A 42 29.85 -1.54 -0.56
N ASN A 43 30.18 -2.14 -1.70
CA ASN A 43 30.88 -1.42 -2.77
C ASN A 43 29.95 -0.41 -3.43
N ILE A 44 28.69 -0.80 -3.67
CA ILE A 44 27.67 0.09 -4.23
C ILE A 44 27.31 1.18 -3.21
N TYR A 45 27.14 0.81 -1.94
CA TYR A 45 26.92 1.77 -0.86
C TYR A 45 28.02 2.84 -0.83
N ASN A 46 29.31 2.45 -0.76
CA ASN A 46 30.42 3.40 -0.74
C ASN A 46 30.44 4.30 -1.98
N LYS A 47 30.22 3.74 -3.16
CA LYS A 47 30.14 4.51 -4.42
C LYS A 47 29.06 5.58 -4.37
N LEU A 48 27.89 5.27 -3.80
CA LEU A 48 26.79 6.23 -3.63
C LEU A 48 27.13 7.32 -2.60
N ARG A 49 27.78 6.95 -1.50
CA ARG A 49 28.24 7.90 -0.47
C ARG A 49 29.31 8.86 -1.00
N ASP A 50 30.27 8.36 -1.77
CA ASP A 50 31.30 9.18 -2.43
C ASP A 50 30.69 10.15 -3.45
N ALA A 51 29.54 9.78 -4.03
CA ALA A 51 28.73 10.64 -4.90
C ALA A 51 27.75 11.57 -4.13
N ASN A 52 27.91 11.68 -2.80
CA ASN A 52 27.11 12.55 -1.92
C ASN A 52 25.61 12.19 -1.82
N ILE A 53 25.24 10.93 -2.08
CA ILE A 53 23.90 10.41 -1.77
C ILE A 53 23.82 10.12 -0.27
N ASP A 54 22.75 10.53 0.42
CA ASP A 54 22.58 10.35 1.87
C ASP A 54 22.65 8.86 2.30
N HIS A 55 22.94 8.62 3.58
CA HIS A 55 23.21 7.29 4.10
C HIS A 55 22.05 6.31 3.89
N LEU A 56 20.83 6.71 4.21
CA LEU A 56 19.66 5.83 4.20
C LEU A 56 19.24 5.51 2.77
N LEU A 57 19.28 6.50 1.87
CA LEU A 57 19.04 6.27 0.46
C LEU A 57 20.13 5.40 -0.17
N ALA A 58 21.40 5.61 0.18
CA ALA A 58 22.50 4.78 -0.29
C ALA A 58 22.37 3.32 0.18
N GLN A 59 21.99 3.10 1.44
CA GLN A 59 21.71 1.77 1.99
C GLN A 59 20.55 1.09 1.24
N HIS A 60 19.45 1.80 1.03
CA HIS A 60 18.29 1.28 0.30
C HIS A 60 18.68 0.83 -1.11
N VAL A 61 19.35 1.68 -1.89
CA VAL A 61 19.78 1.31 -3.25
C VAL A 61 20.79 0.16 -3.21
N ALA A 62 21.76 0.18 -2.31
CA ALA A 62 22.74 -0.92 -2.17
C ALA A 62 22.08 -2.26 -1.77
N HIS A 63 20.98 -2.22 -1.02
CA HIS A 63 20.17 -3.40 -0.71
C HIS A 63 19.45 -3.94 -1.96
N LEU A 64 18.81 -3.10 -2.78
CA LEU A 64 18.14 -3.55 -4.01
C LEU A 64 19.09 -4.27 -4.96
N PHE A 65 20.36 -3.83 -5.01
CA PHE A 65 21.40 -4.37 -5.88
C PHE A 65 22.08 -5.65 -5.36
N ILE A 66 21.62 -6.24 -4.26
CA ILE A 66 22.03 -7.61 -3.87
C ILE A 66 21.39 -8.68 -4.76
N ARG A 67 20.46 -8.29 -5.65
CA ARG A 67 19.72 -9.17 -6.55
C ARG A 67 20.28 -9.13 -7.97
N ASP A 68 20.35 -10.29 -8.60
CA ASP A 68 20.68 -10.39 -10.02
C ASP A 68 19.50 -9.92 -10.90
N THR A 69 19.82 -9.43 -12.10
CA THR A 69 18.84 -9.14 -13.15
C THR A 69 18.21 -10.44 -13.64
N VAL A 70 16.88 -10.51 -13.67
CA VAL A 70 16.14 -11.71 -14.10
C VAL A 70 15.61 -11.64 -15.54
N SER A 71 15.67 -10.47 -16.16
CA SER A 71 15.28 -10.26 -17.56
C SER A 71 16.08 -9.11 -18.15
N LEU A 72 16.84 -9.34 -19.21
CA LEU A 72 17.57 -8.30 -19.95
C LEU A 72 17.55 -8.66 -21.44
N PHE A 73 17.04 -7.75 -22.26
CA PHE A 73 17.04 -7.90 -23.71
C PHE A 73 18.43 -7.61 -24.29
N SER A 74 18.83 -8.35 -25.32
CA SER A 74 20.18 -8.24 -25.91
C SER A 74 20.49 -6.85 -26.46
N GLU A 75 19.46 -6.17 -26.94
CA GLU A 75 19.45 -4.82 -27.48
C GLU A 75 19.69 -3.76 -26.40
N LYS A 76 19.46 -4.11 -25.14
CA LYS A 76 19.56 -3.23 -23.96
C LYS A 76 20.81 -3.48 -23.13
N VAL A 77 21.72 -4.34 -23.60
CA VAL A 77 22.98 -4.65 -22.89
C VAL A 77 23.87 -3.41 -22.80
N ASN A 78 24.01 -2.65 -23.88
CA ASN A 78 24.75 -1.40 -23.91
C ASN A 78 23.77 -0.22 -23.90
N GLN A 79 24.02 0.78 -23.07
CA GLN A 79 23.14 1.93 -22.87
C GLN A 79 23.94 3.22 -22.79
N ALA A 80 23.31 4.34 -23.12
CA ALA A 80 23.90 5.65 -22.88
C ALA A 80 23.87 5.95 -21.38
N PRO A 81 24.81 6.76 -20.84
CA PRO A 81 24.80 7.15 -19.43
C PRO A 81 23.53 7.89 -18.98
N THR A 82 22.75 8.42 -19.93
CA THR A 82 21.47 9.10 -19.70
C THR A 82 20.29 8.15 -19.57
N ASP A 83 20.46 6.87 -19.91
CA ASP A 83 19.40 5.88 -19.86
C ASP A 83 19.29 5.30 -18.44
N SER A 84 18.06 5.05 -17.99
CA SER A 84 17.79 4.48 -16.67
C SER A 84 17.40 3.00 -16.71
N ASP A 85 17.37 2.37 -17.89
CA ASP A 85 16.85 1.01 -18.09
C ASP A 85 17.62 -0.04 -17.25
N HIS A 86 18.94 0.08 -17.11
CA HIS A 86 19.72 -0.81 -16.23
C HIS A 86 19.36 -0.66 -14.75
N PHE A 87 19.14 0.56 -14.28
CA PHE A 87 18.66 0.81 -12.92
C PHE A 87 17.24 0.27 -12.74
N GLU A 88 16.35 0.56 -13.69
CA GLU A 88 14.96 0.09 -13.68
C GLU A 88 14.86 -1.43 -13.75
N ASN A 89 15.82 -2.13 -14.35
CA ASN A 89 15.87 -3.59 -14.33
C ASN A 89 15.91 -4.15 -12.90
N ILE A 90 16.75 -3.57 -12.05
CA ILE A 90 16.85 -3.94 -10.64
C ILE A 90 15.67 -3.37 -9.85
N GLN A 91 15.36 -2.09 -10.02
CA GLN A 91 14.31 -1.41 -9.26
C GLN A 91 12.92 -2.02 -9.49
N SER A 92 12.56 -2.28 -10.75
CA SER A 92 11.26 -2.83 -11.12
C SER A 92 11.06 -4.28 -10.66
N THR A 93 12.16 -5.02 -10.45
CA THR A 93 12.14 -6.43 -10.02
C THR A 93 12.45 -6.63 -8.53
N ASN A 94 12.44 -5.57 -7.75
CA ASN A 94 12.24 -5.62 -6.30
C ASN A 94 10.80 -5.16 -6.02
N TRP A 95 9.93 -6.10 -5.69
CA TRP A 95 8.49 -5.91 -5.52
C TRP A 95 8.13 -5.85 -4.04
N GLN A 96 8.36 -4.69 -3.44
CA GLN A 96 8.04 -4.47 -2.03
C GLN A 96 6.58 -4.01 -1.84
N THR A 97 6.12 -3.93 -0.58
CA THR A 97 4.80 -3.35 -0.22
C THR A 97 4.70 -1.85 -0.53
N MET A 98 5.82 -1.15 -0.61
CA MET A 98 5.91 0.21 -1.15
C MET A 98 7.11 0.32 -2.08
N ARG A 99 7.05 1.23 -3.06
CA ARG A 99 8.18 1.51 -3.95
C ARG A 99 8.45 3.00 -4.05
N PHE A 100 9.71 3.36 -3.76
CA PHE A 100 10.23 4.70 -4.01
C PHE A 100 10.65 4.82 -5.47
N LYS A 101 9.94 5.62 -6.26
CA LYS A 101 10.20 5.80 -7.69
C LYS A 101 10.99 7.07 -7.92
N VAL A 102 12.21 6.90 -8.43
CA VAL A 102 13.11 7.98 -8.84
C VAL A 102 12.55 8.65 -10.11
N PRO A 103 12.71 9.97 -10.28
CA PRO A 103 12.37 10.66 -11.52
C PRO A 103 13.05 10.01 -12.74
N PRO A 104 12.32 9.73 -13.83
CA PRO A 104 12.95 9.35 -15.08
C PRO A 104 13.83 10.50 -15.62
N PRO A 105 14.99 10.21 -16.23
CA PRO A 105 15.79 11.23 -16.90
C PRO A 105 14.98 11.99 -17.95
N ASN A 106 15.17 13.31 -18.03
CA ASN A 106 14.52 14.18 -19.03
C ASN A 106 12.98 14.13 -19.03
N SER A 107 12.37 13.89 -17.86
CA SER A 107 10.91 13.85 -17.70
C SER A 107 10.43 14.89 -16.68
N PRO A 108 9.23 15.49 -16.86
CA PRO A 108 8.62 16.34 -15.83
C PRO A 108 8.14 15.56 -14.60
N ILE A 109 8.21 14.23 -14.62
CA ILE A 109 7.75 13.36 -13.54
C ILE A 109 8.68 13.46 -12.33
N GLY A 110 8.15 13.90 -11.18
CA GLY A 110 8.88 13.99 -9.93
C GLY A 110 9.06 12.66 -9.18
N TRP A 111 9.56 12.77 -7.95
CA TRP A 111 9.69 11.65 -7.01
C TRP A 111 8.31 11.13 -6.62
N ARG A 112 8.14 9.81 -6.66
CA ARG A 112 6.84 9.18 -6.38
C ARG A 112 6.99 8.05 -5.38
N VAL A 113 5.89 7.79 -4.68
CA VAL A 113 5.73 6.63 -3.82
C VAL A 113 4.58 5.82 -4.36
N GLU A 114 4.79 4.53 -4.57
CA GLU A 114 3.76 3.58 -4.98
C GLU A 114 3.35 2.74 -3.78
N PHE A 115 2.06 2.74 -3.44
CA PHE A 115 1.46 1.90 -2.40
C PHE A 115 0.91 0.63 -3.04
N ARG A 116 1.43 -0.53 -2.65
CA ARG A 116 1.24 -1.81 -3.36
C ARG A 116 0.50 -2.94 -2.61
N PRO A 117 0.10 -2.85 -1.31
CA PRO A 117 -0.41 -4.00 -0.58
C PRO A 117 -1.91 -4.27 -0.77
N CYS A 118 -2.63 -3.45 -1.52
CA CYS A 118 -4.08 -3.61 -1.69
C CYS A 118 -4.42 -4.80 -2.59
N GLU A 119 -5.25 -5.71 -2.07
CA GLU A 119 -5.94 -6.72 -2.87
C GLU A 119 -7.02 -6.06 -3.74
N ILE A 120 -7.26 -6.58 -4.94
CA ILE A 120 -8.37 -6.12 -5.78
C ILE A 120 -9.72 -6.56 -5.21
N GLN A 121 -10.72 -5.69 -5.29
CA GLN A 121 -12.09 -5.93 -4.82
C GLN A 121 -13.02 -6.28 -5.98
N LEU A 122 -14.19 -6.83 -5.68
CA LEU A 122 -15.12 -7.32 -6.70
C LEU A 122 -15.68 -6.18 -7.55
N THR A 123 -16.03 -5.04 -6.95
CA THR A 123 -16.67 -3.93 -7.69
C THR A 123 -15.78 -2.70 -7.82
N ASP A 124 -16.03 -1.90 -8.86
CA ASP A 124 -15.36 -0.62 -9.05
C ASP A 124 -15.61 0.34 -7.90
N PHE A 125 -16.80 0.30 -7.29
CA PHE A 125 -17.12 1.09 -6.10
C PHE A 125 -16.17 0.77 -4.93
N GLU A 126 -15.95 -0.51 -4.63
CA GLU A 126 -15.04 -0.91 -3.56
C GLU A 126 -13.59 -0.54 -3.87
N ASN A 127 -13.15 -0.74 -5.11
CA ASN A 127 -11.81 -0.37 -5.54
C ASN A 127 -11.59 1.15 -5.44
N ALA A 128 -12.56 1.96 -5.89
CA ALA A 128 -12.51 3.40 -5.76
C ALA A 128 -12.48 3.83 -4.28
N ALA A 129 -13.23 3.15 -3.41
CA ALA A 129 -13.23 3.45 -1.98
C ALA A 129 -11.84 3.32 -1.35
N PHE A 130 -11.11 2.24 -1.65
CA PHE A 130 -9.74 2.07 -1.14
C PHE A 130 -8.75 3.04 -1.77
N VAL A 131 -8.88 3.35 -3.06
CA VAL A 131 -8.05 4.37 -3.73
C VAL A 131 -8.25 5.74 -3.07
N VAL A 132 -9.51 6.19 -2.94
CA VAL A 132 -9.86 7.47 -2.32
C VAL A 132 -9.39 7.51 -0.86
N PHE A 133 -9.54 6.41 -0.11
CA PHE A 133 -9.03 6.32 1.25
C PHE A 133 -7.51 6.51 1.33
N VAL A 134 -6.73 5.83 0.48
CA VAL A 134 -5.27 5.98 0.46
C VAL A 134 -4.89 7.41 0.08
N VAL A 135 -5.52 8.00 -0.94
CA VAL A 135 -5.26 9.39 -1.34
C VAL A 135 -5.56 10.35 -0.20
N LEU A 136 -6.74 10.30 0.40
CA LEU A 136 -7.11 11.16 1.53
C LEU A 136 -6.18 10.96 2.72
N LEU A 137 -5.83 9.71 3.05
CA LEU A 137 -4.90 9.42 4.13
C LEU A 137 -3.52 10.05 3.88
N THR A 138 -3.00 10.00 2.64
CA THR A 138 -1.73 10.69 2.33
C THR A 138 -1.82 12.21 2.49
N ARG A 139 -2.95 12.83 2.13
CA ARG A 139 -3.19 14.26 2.33
C ARG A 139 -3.22 14.59 3.82
N VAL A 140 -3.93 13.80 4.63
CA VAL A 140 -3.99 13.96 6.09
C VAL A 140 -2.60 13.82 6.72
N ILE A 141 -1.81 12.81 6.33
CA ILE A 141 -0.45 12.60 6.83
C ILE A 141 0.41 13.84 6.58
N LEU A 142 0.35 14.41 5.38
CA LEU A 142 1.15 15.58 5.01
C LEU A 142 0.64 16.87 5.69
N SER A 143 -0.67 17.11 5.67
CA SER A 143 -1.28 18.31 6.23
C SER A 143 -1.13 18.41 7.74
N TYR A 144 -1.28 17.29 8.44
CA TYR A 144 -1.14 17.24 9.91
C TYR A 144 0.25 16.83 10.37
N LYS A 145 1.18 16.58 9.43
CA LYS A 145 2.55 16.11 9.70
C LYS A 145 2.56 14.89 10.62
N LEU A 146 1.67 13.93 10.34
CA LEU A 146 1.49 12.76 11.18
C LEU A 146 2.74 11.88 11.19
N ASN A 147 3.10 11.37 12.35
CA ASN A 147 4.17 10.39 12.52
C ASN A 147 3.57 8.99 12.72
N LEU A 148 3.74 8.10 11.74
CA LEU A 148 3.24 6.72 11.78
C LEU A 148 4.36 5.68 11.96
N LEU A 149 5.59 6.13 12.27
CA LEU A 149 6.76 5.26 12.33
C LEU A 149 6.70 4.27 13.50
N ILE A 150 6.94 3.00 13.19
CA ILE A 150 7.14 1.89 14.12
C ILE A 150 8.35 1.06 13.65
N PRO A 151 8.99 0.25 14.51
CA PRO A 151 10.14 -0.56 14.11
C PRO A 151 9.82 -1.49 12.92
N ILE A 152 10.76 -1.65 11.99
CA ILE A 152 10.60 -2.52 10.79
C ILE A 152 10.30 -3.96 11.20
N SER A 153 10.89 -4.46 12.29
CA SER A 153 10.56 -5.79 12.82
C SER A 153 9.07 -5.95 13.17
N LYS A 154 8.41 -4.86 13.59
CA LYS A 154 6.97 -4.83 13.89
C LYS A 154 6.11 -4.69 12.64
N VAL A 155 6.62 -4.02 11.61
CA VAL A 155 6.01 -4.03 10.27
C VAL A 155 6.02 -5.45 9.70
N ASP A 156 7.13 -6.18 9.80
CA ASP A 156 7.25 -7.56 9.32
C ASP A 156 6.33 -8.54 10.08
N GLU A 157 6.24 -8.37 11.41
CA GLU A 157 5.29 -9.14 12.23
C GLU A 157 3.84 -8.87 11.81
N ASN A 158 3.50 -7.60 11.53
CA ASN A 158 2.19 -7.22 11.02
C ASN A 158 1.89 -7.85 9.65
N MET A 159 2.86 -7.86 8.73
CA MET A 159 2.69 -8.47 7.41
C MET A 159 2.44 -9.98 7.51
N THR A 160 3.12 -10.66 8.43
CA THR A 160 2.89 -12.08 8.71
C THR A 160 1.48 -12.32 9.27
N LYS A 161 1.04 -11.49 10.23
CA LYS A 161 -0.31 -11.58 10.80
C LYS A 161 -1.41 -11.29 9.78
N ALA A 162 -1.19 -10.35 8.86
CA ALA A 162 -2.17 -9.93 7.85
C ALA A 162 -2.59 -11.08 6.91
N GLN A 163 -1.72 -12.08 6.72
CA GLN A 163 -2.00 -13.26 5.89
C GLN A 163 -2.89 -14.30 6.57
N LYS A 164 -3.10 -14.21 7.88
CA LYS A 164 -3.93 -15.19 8.61
C LYS A 164 -5.39 -15.07 8.20
N ARG A 165 -6.08 -16.21 8.17
CA ARG A 165 -7.54 -16.24 7.96
C ARG A 165 -8.22 -15.38 9.03
N SER A 166 -9.17 -14.55 8.61
CA SER A 166 -9.92 -13.64 9.48
C SER A 166 -9.09 -12.57 10.20
N ALA A 167 -7.85 -12.30 9.77
CA ALA A 167 -6.95 -11.36 10.45
C ALA A 167 -7.57 -9.98 10.72
N VAL A 168 -8.38 -9.44 9.79
CA VAL A 168 -9.07 -8.15 9.98
C VAL A 168 -9.94 -8.12 11.24
N ARG A 169 -10.53 -9.26 11.64
CA ARG A 169 -11.41 -9.36 12.81
C ARG A 169 -10.72 -9.90 14.06
N GLU A 170 -9.78 -10.83 13.88
CA GLU A 170 -9.27 -11.67 14.98
C GLU A 170 -7.85 -11.31 15.42
N GLU A 171 -7.07 -10.65 14.57
CA GLU A 171 -5.69 -10.29 14.90
C GLU A 171 -5.57 -8.85 15.42
N VAL A 172 -4.45 -8.61 16.11
CA VAL A 172 -4.02 -7.28 16.53
C VAL A 172 -2.68 -6.95 15.90
N PHE A 173 -2.56 -5.71 15.46
CA PHE A 173 -1.43 -5.17 14.72
C PHE A 173 -0.71 -4.13 15.55
N TRP A 174 0.61 -4.09 15.45
CA TRP A 174 1.41 -3.03 16.01
C TRP A 174 1.12 -1.73 15.29
N PHE A 175 0.73 -0.72 16.05
CA PHE A 175 0.36 0.58 15.51
C PHE A 175 0.87 1.69 16.43
N ARG A 176 1.19 2.84 15.84
CA ARG A 176 1.63 4.02 16.58
C ARG A 176 0.50 4.51 17.49
N LYS A 177 0.80 4.75 18.77
CA LYS A 177 -0.21 5.25 19.74
C LYS A 177 -0.43 6.74 19.56
N ASP A 178 0.65 7.51 19.55
CA ASP A 178 0.63 8.96 19.34
C ASP A 178 1.24 9.31 17.99
N ILE A 179 0.39 9.83 17.10
CA ILE A 179 0.73 10.19 15.73
C ILE A 179 0.83 11.71 15.51
N THR A 180 0.39 12.51 16.48
CA THR A 180 0.24 13.97 16.34
C THR A 180 1.36 14.76 16.99
N SER A 181 2.03 14.18 17.99
CA SER A 181 3.13 14.86 18.66
C SER A 181 4.32 15.03 17.72
N SER A 182 4.69 16.30 17.47
CA SER A 182 5.87 16.66 16.69
C SER A 182 7.15 16.16 17.38
N GLY A 183 8.17 15.84 16.57
CA GLY A 183 9.33 15.02 16.95
C GLY A 183 10.17 15.47 18.17
N GLN A 184 9.95 16.65 18.74
CA GLN A 184 10.62 17.09 19.98
C GLN A 184 9.95 16.60 21.27
N GLN A 185 8.64 16.27 21.27
CA GLN A 185 7.97 15.69 22.45
C GLN A 185 7.92 14.15 22.39
N ALA A 186 7.94 13.59 21.18
CA ALA A 186 8.02 12.14 20.99
C ALA A 186 9.44 11.57 21.20
N SER A 187 10.49 12.41 21.19
CA SER A 187 11.90 11.99 21.32
C SER A 187 12.27 11.53 22.73
N ASP A 188 11.53 11.94 23.76
CA ASP A 188 11.86 11.63 25.15
C ASP A 188 11.29 10.28 25.60
N MET A 189 10.31 9.74 24.88
CA MET A 189 9.77 8.40 25.17
C MET A 189 10.62 7.32 24.49
N PRO A 190 10.99 6.25 25.20
CA PRO A 190 11.61 5.07 24.58
C PRO A 190 10.74 4.49 23.45
N ILE A 191 11.36 4.03 22.35
CA ILE A 191 10.70 3.57 21.11
C ILE A 191 9.63 2.51 21.40
N GLU A 192 9.93 1.56 22.29
CA GLU A 192 9.05 0.48 22.73
C GLU A 192 7.73 0.98 23.36
N HIS A 193 7.71 2.21 23.87
CA HIS A 193 6.52 2.83 24.44
C HIS A 193 5.75 3.69 23.43
N GLN A 194 6.23 3.85 22.20
CA GLN A 194 5.59 4.72 21.20
C GLN A 194 4.51 3.99 20.36
N TYR A 195 4.51 2.66 20.36
CA TYR A 195 3.55 1.82 19.63
C TYR A 195 2.85 0.82 20.57
N GLY A 196 1.79 0.18 20.06
CA GLY A 196 1.02 -0.80 20.81
C GLY A 196 0.11 -1.63 19.90
N ALA A 197 -0.46 -2.71 20.44
CA ALA A 197 -1.34 -3.59 19.69
C ALA A 197 -2.76 -3.00 19.56
N MET A 198 -3.30 -2.99 18.35
CA MET A 198 -4.65 -2.53 18.03
C MET A 198 -5.32 -3.45 17.00
N THR A 199 -6.63 -3.63 17.09
CA THR A 199 -7.39 -4.30 16.01
C THR A 199 -7.51 -3.37 14.80
N ILE A 200 -7.84 -3.92 13.62
CA ILE A 200 -8.14 -3.09 12.44
C ILE A 200 -9.31 -2.14 12.71
N ASN A 201 -10.34 -2.59 13.45
CA ASN A 201 -11.43 -1.71 13.87
C ASN A 201 -10.92 -0.50 14.66
N GLN A 202 -10.00 -0.71 15.61
CA GLN A 202 -9.43 0.36 16.42
C GLN A 202 -8.56 1.32 15.60
N ILE A 203 -7.80 0.81 14.63
CA ILE A 203 -6.99 1.64 13.73
C ILE A 203 -7.88 2.47 12.80
N ILE A 204 -8.92 1.88 12.23
CA ILE A 204 -9.78 2.56 11.25
C ILE A 204 -10.77 3.51 11.92
N ASN A 205 -11.49 3.03 12.94
CA ASN A 205 -12.60 3.73 13.58
C ASN A 205 -12.22 4.43 14.90
N GLY A 206 -11.04 4.13 15.45
CA GLY A 206 -10.55 4.71 16.69
C GLY A 206 -10.66 3.77 17.90
N LYS A 207 -9.92 4.12 18.93
CA LYS A 207 -9.91 3.51 20.26
C LYS A 207 -10.00 4.63 21.28
N GLU A 208 -11.13 4.71 21.96
CA GLU A 208 -11.42 5.78 22.93
C GLU A 208 -10.27 5.99 23.92
N GLY A 209 -9.87 7.25 24.11
CA GLY A 209 -8.77 7.65 25.00
C GLY A 209 -7.36 7.25 24.53
N VAL A 210 -7.21 6.51 23.42
CA VAL A 210 -5.91 6.00 22.96
C VAL A 210 -5.56 6.46 21.54
N PHE A 211 -6.48 6.35 20.59
CA PHE A 211 -6.23 6.66 19.19
C PHE A 211 -7.50 7.18 18.52
N PRO A 212 -7.47 8.33 17.82
CA PRO A 212 -8.67 8.90 17.22
C PRO A 212 -9.28 8.03 16.10
N GLY A 213 -8.45 7.25 15.38
CA GLY A 213 -8.87 6.48 14.20
C GLY A 213 -8.51 7.20 12.90
N LEU A 214 -8.13 6.42 11.87
CA LEU A 214 -7.75 6.97 10.57
C LEU A 214 -8.93 7.65 9.85
N ILE A 215 -10.12 7.06 9.90
CA ILE A 215 -11.30 7.66 9.25
C ILE A 215 -11.79 8.91 9.99
N PRO A 216 -11.86 8.94 11.33
CA PRO A 216 -12.10 10.18 12.06
C PRO A 216 -11.13 11.32 11.71
N LEU A 217 -9.84 11.02 11.53
CA LEU A 217 -8.85 12.02 11.09
C LEU A 217 -9.12 12.53 9.67
N ILE A 218 -9.47 11.63 8.75
CA ILE A 218 -9.88 12.01 7.38
C ILE A 218 -11.12 12.90 7.41
N ASN A 219 -12.13 12.57 8.21
CA ASN A 219 -13.33 13.39 8.35
C ASN A 219 -13.01 14.77 8.92
N SER A 220 -12.11 14.86 9.92
CA SER A 220 -11.65 16.14 10.45
C SER A 220 -10.95 16.99 9.37
N TYR A 221 -10.18 16.36 8.49
CA TYR A 221 -9.52 17.04 7.37
C TYR A 221 -10.53 17.55 6.34
N LEU A 222 -11.51 16.73 5.96
CA LEU A 222 -12.55 17.10 5.00
C LEU A 222 -13.45 18.23 5.51
N SER A 223 -13.72 18.31 6.82
CA SER A 223 -14.51 19.41 7.42
C SER A 223 -13.88 20.79 7.23
N GLY A 224 -12.57 20.86 6.99
CA GLY A 224 -11.85 22.10 6.70
C GLY A 224 -11.72 22.42 5.20
N MET A 225 -12.26 21.58 4.32
CA MET A 225 -12.18 21.74 2.87
C MET A 225 -13.52 22.18 2.29
N ASP A 226 -13.46 23.01 1.26
CA ASP A 226 -14.63 23.36 0.45
C ASP A 226 -14.89 22.25 -0.58
N VAL A 227 -15.76 21.30 -0.24
CA VAL A 227 -16.12 20.14 -1.07
C VAL A 227 -17.62 20.20 -1.34
N ASP A 228 -18.02 20.03 -2.59
CA ASP A 228 -19.44 20.00 -2.95
C ASP A 228 -20.17 18.83 -2.28
N THR A 229 -21.48 18.98 -2.11
CA THR A 229 -22.30 18.04 -1.33
C THR A 229 -22.32 16.62 -1.90
N ASP A 230 -22.30 16.47 -3.22
CA ASP A 230 -22.39 15.16 -3.87
C ASP A 230 -21.06 14.41 -3.80
N THR A 231 -19.95 15.11 -4.00
CA THR A 231 -18.61 14.56 -3.78
C THR A 231 -18.42 14.18 -2.31
N HIS A 232 -18.80 15.05 -1.37
CA HIS A 232 -18.73 14.74 0.05
C HIS A 232 -19.57 13.50 0.41
N CYS A 233 -20.81 13.40 -0.11
CA CYS A 233 -21.67 12.23 0.09
C CYS A 233 -21.02 10.94 -0.41
N SER A 234 -20.41 10.98 -1.60
CA SER A 234 -19.73 9.84 -2.22
C SER A 234 -18.50 9.40 -1.40
N ILE A 235 -17.68 10.36 -0.97
CA ILE A 235 -16.54 10.09 -0.07
C ILE A 235 -17.02 9.45 1.23
N GLN A 236 -18.10 9.95 1.84
CA GLN A 236 -18.64 9.38 3.07
C GLN A 236 -19.13 7.94 2.88
N GLN A 237 -19.72 7.61 1.73
CA GLN A 237 -20.10 6.23 1.41
C GLN A 237 -18.87 5.31 1.28
N TYR A 238 -17.82 5.77 0.62
CA TYR A 238 -16.54 5.04 0.53
C TYR A 238 -15.93 4.79 1.90
N LEU A 239 -15.86 5.82 2.75
CA LEU A 239 -15.32 5.68 4.10
C LEU A 239 -16.20 4.72 4.92
N LYS A 240 -17.53 4.80 4.81
CA LYS A 240 -18.47 3.91 5.52
C LYS A 240 -18.24 2.44 5.16
N LEU A 241 -17.97 2.11 3.89
CA LEU A 241 -17.61 0.75 3.48
C LEU A 241 -16.41 0.23 4.29
N ILE A 242 -15.34 1.02 4.37
CA ILE A 242 -14.10 0.66 5.07
C ILE A 242 -14.34 0.55 6.57
N GLN A 243 -15.08 1.49 7.18
CA GLN A 243 -15.45 1.46 8.60
C GLN A 243 -16.19 0.17 8.95
N ARG A 244 -17.17 -0.23 8.14
CA ARG A 244 -18.02 -1.40 8.37
C ARG A 244 -17.29 -2.71 8.14
N ARG A 245 -16.33 -2.74 7.20
CA ARG A 245 -15.42 -3.90 7.06
C ARG A 245 -14.47 -4.02 8.25
N ALA A 246 -13.93 -2.90 8.72
CA ALA A 246 -13.05 -2.88 9.88
C ALA A 246 -13.76 -3.31 11.17
N SER A 247 -15.03 -2.92 11.36
CA SER A 247 -15.84 -3.35 12.51
C SER A 247 -16.37 -4.78 12.41
N GLY A 248 -16.32 -5.38 11.22
CA GLY A 248 -16.90 -6.70 10.95
C GLY A 248 -18.41 -6.70 10.67
N GLU A 249 -19.03 -5.52 10.53
CA GLU A 249 -20.43 -5.38 10.11
C GLU A 249 -20.62 -5.77 8.63
N LEU A 250 -19.59 -5.61 7.81
CA LEU A 250 -19.52 -6.15 6.45
C LEU A 250 -18.42 -7.20 6.34
N LEU A 251 -18.63 -8.16 5.45
CA LEU A 251 -17.62 -9.15 5.09
C LEU A 251 -16.53 -8.49 4.23
N THR A 252 -15.31 -9.01 4.38
CA THR A 252 -14.29 -8.85 3.34
C THR A 252 -14.59 -9.80 2.19
N THR A 253 -14.13 -9.47 0.98
CA THR A 253 -14.23 -10.35 -0.19
C THR A 253 -13.73 -11.76 0.11
N ALA A 254 -12.59 -11.89 0.80
CA ALA A 254 -12.03 -13.19 1.18
C ALA A 254 -12.95 -13.97 2.14
N SER A 255 -13.61 -13.31 3.10
CA SER A 255 -14.56 -13.97 4.01
C SER A 255 -15.83 -14.39 3.29
N TRP A 256 -16.34 -13.55 2.39
CA TRP A 256 -17.50 -13.87 1.56
C TRP A 256 -17.23 -15.05 0.62
N ILE A 257 -16.10 -15.07 -0.10
CA ILE A 257 -15.72 -16.20 -0.96
C ILE A 257 -15.67 -17.50 -0.16
N ARG A 258 -15.05 -17.48 1.03
CA ARG A 258 -15.02 -18.65 1.93
C ARG A 258 -16.41 -19.09 2.36
N GLN A 259 -17.29 -18.14 2.69
CA GLN A 259 -18.66 -18.43 3.08
C GLN A 259 -19.45 -19.05 1.92
N PHE A 260 -19.36 -18.46 0.73
CA PHE A 260 -19.96 -18.95 -0.51
C PHE A 260 -19.57 -20.41 -0.77
N VAL A 261 -18.26 -20.70 -0.83
CA VAL A 261 -17.74 -22.05 -1.07
C VAL A 261 -18.24 -23.02 -0.01
N ARG A 262 -18.17 -22.65 1.27
CA ARG A 262 -18.56 -23.54 2.39
C ARG A 262 -20.04 -23.87 2.42
N GLN A 263 -20.89 -22.98 1.92
CA GLN A 263 -22.35 -23.13 1.87
C GLN A 263 -22.83 -23.77 0.56
N HIS A 264 -21.94 -23.91 -0.43
CA HIS A 264 -22.30 -24.46 -1.74
C HIS A 264 -22.74 -25.93 -1.64
N PRO A 265 -23.88 -26.34 -2.24
CA PRO A 265 -24.37 -27.73 -2.14
C PRO A 265 -23.39 -28.79 -2.66
N ALA A 266 -22.63 -28.46 -3.69
CA ALA A 266 -21.62 -29.35 -4.27
C ALA A 266 -20.31 -29.44 -3.47
N TYR A 267 -20.12 -28.61 -2.41
CA TYR A 267 -18.89 -28.60 -1.62
C TYR A 267 -18.90 -29.69 -0.54
N LYS A 268 -17.87 -30.53 -0.55
CA LYS A 268 -17.80 -31.75 0.27
C LYS A 268 -17.07 -31.57 1.61
N GLN A 269 -16.80 -30.32 2.03
CA GLN A 269 -16.05 -29.99 3.25
C GLN A 269 -14.63 -30.59 3.29
N ASP A 270 -14.04 -30.81 2.12
CA ASP A 270 -12.72 -31.45 1.92
C ASP A 270 -11.63 -30.45 1.47
N SER A 271 -11.94 -29.14 1.50
CA SER A 271 -11.08 -28.05 1.00
C SER A 271 -10.81 -28.10 -0.51
N LEU A 272 -11.57 -28.90 -1.27
CA LEU A 272 -11.50 -28.92 -2.74
C LEU A 272 -12.64 -28.08 -3.31
N VAL A 273 -12.29 -27.09 -4.13
CA VAL A 273 -13.26 -26.28 -4.88
C VAL A 273 -13.34 -26.86 -6.29
N ASN A 274 -14.46 -27.50 -6.62
CA ASN A 274 -14.65 -28.14 -7.93
C ASN A 274 -15.14 -27.12 -8.98
N ASP A 275 -15.25 -27.57 -10.23
CA ASP A 275 -15.64 -26.71 -11.36
C ASP A 275 -17.04 -26.12 -11.21
N GLU A 276 -17.98 -26.86 -10.62
CA GLU A 276 -19.36 -26.38 -10.37
C GLU A 276 -19.35 -25.22 -9.37
N VAL A 277 -18.72 -25.40 -8.20
CA VAL A 277 -18.59 -24.34 -7.18
C VAL A 277 -17.85 -23.13 -7.76
N THR A 278 -16.82 -23.36 -8.58
CA THR A 278 -16.03 -22.30 -9.20
C THR A 278 -16.86 -21.52 -10.22
N TYR A 279 -17.61 -22.21 -11.08
CA TYR A 279 -18.48 -21.58 -12.06
C TYR A 279 -19.55 -20.73 -11.40
N ASP A 280 -20.24 -21.27 -10.40
CA ASP A 280 -21.30 -20.56 -9.67
C ASP A 280 -20.75 -19.36 -8.88
N LEU A 281 -19.55 -19.47 -8.31
CA LEU A 281 -18.86 -18.36 -7.67
C LEU A 281 -18.60 -17.22 -8.68
N LEU A 282 -18.01 -17.53 -9.82
CA LEU A 282 -17.67 -16.53 -10.84
C LEU A 282 -18.93 -15.90 -11.45
N LYS A 283 -19.98 -16.68 -11.69
CA LYS A 283 -21.28 -16.16 -12.14
C LYS A 283 -21.95 -15.27 -11.11
N THR A 284 -21.83 -15.62 -9.83
CA THR A 284 -22.35 -14.77 -8.76
C THR A 284 -21.56 -13.45 -8.66
N ILE A 285 -20.23 -13.50 -8.79
CA ILE A 285 -19.38 -12.30 -8.83
C ILE A 285 -19.77 -11.39 -10.01
N ASP A 286 -19.92 -11.94 -11.21
CA ASP A 286 -20.37 -11.20 -12.40
C ASP A 286 -21.75 -10.55 -12.16
N GLY A 287 -22.69 -11.30 -11.56
CA GLY A 287 -24.00 -10.79 -11.19
C GLY A 287 -23.97 -9.69 -10.11
N ILE A 288 -23.01 -9.72 -9.19
CA ILE A 288 -22.81 -8.64 -8.20
C ILE A 288 -22.22 -7.40 -8.89
N GLN A 289 -21.23 -7.58 -9.76
CA GLN A 289 -20.57 -6.49 -10.48
C GLN A 289 -21.55 -5.71 -11.37
N ASN A 290 -22.44 -6.40 -12.07
CA ASN A 290 -23.43 -5.78 -12.94
C ASN A 290 -24.73 -5.35 -12.22
N GLY A 291 -24.84 -5.57 -10.91
CA GLY A 291 -25.99 -5.19 -10.09
C GLY A 291 -27.22 -6.07 -10.24
N SER A 292 -27.15 -7.20 -10.97
CA SER A 292 -28.27 -8.14 -11.10
C SER A 292 -28.48 -9.01 -9.86
N ILE A 293 -27.45 -9.23 -9.05
CA ILE A 293 -27.50 -9.98 -7.79
C ILE A 293 -27.16 -9.03 -6.63
N PRO A 294 -28.11 -8.76 -5.71
CA PRO A 294 -27.81 -7.97 -4.52
C PRO A 294 -26.96 -8.79 -3.53
N CYS A 295 -25.95 -8.16 -2.93
CA CYS A 295 -25.09 -8.79 -1.92
C CYS A 295 -24.88 -7.87 -0.70
N PRO A 296 -25.89 -7.73 0.19
CA PRO A 296 -25.86 -6.81 1.33
C PRO A 296 -24.76 -7.13 2.35
N GLU A 297 -24.24 -8.37 2.36
CA GLU A 297 -23.14 -8.80 3.22
C GLU A 297 -21.77 -8.22 2.79
N LEU A 298 -21.63 -7.86 1.50
CA LEU A 298 -20.40 -7.29 0.92
C LEU A 298 -20.51 -5.79 0.65
N ILE A 299 -21.67 -5.36 0.12
CA ILE A 299 -21.94 -3.99 -0.34
C ILE A 299 -23.38 -3.64 0.05
N ILE A 300 -23.56 -2.58 0.83
CA ILE A 300 -24.92 -2.14 1.17
C ILE A 300 -25.54 -1.46 -0.06
N PRO A 301 -26.81 -1.77 -0.42
CA PRO A 301 -27.48 -1.19 -1.59
C PRO A 301 -27.51 0.34 -1.64
N SER A 302 -27.40 1.02 -0.49
CA SER A 302 -27.37 2.48 -0.39
C SER A 302 -25.98 3.12 -0.59
N LEU A 303 -24.92 2.33 -0.75
CA LEU A 303 -23.57 2.79 -1.05
C LEU A 303 -23.36 2.87 -2.56
N VAL A 304 -24.03 3.82 -3.20
CA VAL A 304 -23.83 4.14 -4.63
C VAL A 304 -23.25 5.53 -4.73
N SER A 305 -22.10 5.66 -5.40
CA SER A 305 -21.49 6.96 -5.63
C SER A 305 -22.45 7.88 -6.38
N LYS A 306 -22.50 9.15 -5.97
CA LYS A 306 -23.27 10.19 -6.66
C LYS A 306 -22.41 11.00 -7.63
N THR A 307 -21.11 10.73 -7.69
CA THR A 307 -20.21 11.39 -8.64
C THR A 307 -20.56 11.01 -10.08
N GLN A 308 -20.65 12.00 -10.95
CA GLN A 308 -20.79 11.80 -12.39
C GLN A 308 -19.43 11.45 -13.01
N GLU A 309 -19.41 10.68 -14.10
CA GLU A 309 -18.18 10.35 -14.82
C GLU A 309 -17.53 11.58 -15.49
N SER A 310 -18.31 12.62 -15.77
CA SER A 310 -17.81 13.85 -16.37
C SER A 310 -17.06 14.68 -15.33
N ILE A 311 -15.80 15.01 -15.63
CA ILE A 311 -15.06 16.05 -14.92
C ILE A 311 -15.81 17.38 -15.15
N PRO A 312 -16.18 18.13 -14.10
CA PRO A 312 -16.81 19.44 -14.28
C PRO A 312 -15.91 20.33 -15.16
N SER A 313 -16.48 21.05 -16.12
CA SER A 313 -15.73 21.90 -17.06
C SER A 313 -14.85 22.97 -16.37
N ALA A 314 -15.19 23.33 -15.12
CA ALA A 314 -14.37 24.17 -14.26
C ALA A 314 -13.01 23.52 -13.86
N MET A 315 -12.99 22.20 -13.69
CA MET A 315 -11.79 21.42 -13.34
C MET A 315 -10.98 21.00 -14.57
N GLU A 316 -11.59 20.94 -15.77
CA GLU A 316 -10.86 20.71 -17.03
C GLU A 316 -9.76 21.77 -17.25
N LYS A 317 -10.00 23.02 -16.88
CA LYS A 317 -8.99 24.10 -16.98
C LYS A 317 -7.83 23.95 -16.01
N VAL A 318 -8.02 23.28 -14.86
CA VAL A 318 -6.93 23.03 -13.90
C VAL A 318 -6.03 21.92 -14.42
N TYR A 319 -6.61 20.84 -14.97
CA TYR A 319 -5.85 19.74 -15.56
C TYR A 319 -5.22 20.09 -16.93
N CYS A 320 -5.86 20.93 -17.75
CA CYS A 320 -5.26 21.43 -18.99
C CYS A 320 -4.34 22.65 -18.78
N GLY A 321 -4.50 23.38 -17.68
CA GLY A 321 -3.70 24.57 -17.34
C GLY A 321 -2.30 24.25 -16.81
N GLU A 322 -2.13 23.11 -16.13
CA GLU A 322 -0.80 22.64 -15.72
C GLU A 322 0.06 22.15 -16.89
N VAL A 323 -0.53 21.82 -18.04
CA VAL A 323 0.22 21.46 -19.26
C VAL A 323 0.68 22.69 -20.04
N ASN A 324 -0.03 23.83 -19.93
CA ASN A 324 0.24 25.01 -20.77
C ASN A 324 0.94 26.19 -20.05
N ASN A 325 1.05 26.19 -18.72
CA ASN A 325 1.71 27.29 -17.99
C ASN A 325 3.22 27.09 -17.72
N CYS A 326 3.86 26.07 -18.29
CA CYS A 326 5.32 25.93 -18.29
C CYS A 326 5.99 26.44 -19.58
N CYS A 327 5.27 27.16 -20.46
CA CYS A 327 5.81 27.63 -21.73
C CYS A 327 6.07 29.14 -21.83
N ASP A 328 5.89 29.95 -20.78
CA ASP A 328 6.32 31.35 -20.80
C ASP A 328 6.81 31.80 -19.42
N SER A 329 8.11 31.62 -19.17
CA SER A 329 9.02 32.41 -18.29
C SER A 329 10.39 31.74 -18.22
#